data_AF-A0A529FKY7-F1
#
_entry.id   AF-A0A529FKY7-F1
#
_cell.length_a   1.000
_cell.length_b   1.000
_cell.length_c   1.000
_cell.angle_alpha   90.00
_cell.angle_beta   90.00
_cell.angle_gamma   90.00
#
_symmetry.space_group_name_H-M   'P 1'
#
loop_
_entity.id
_entity.type
_entity.pdbx_description
1 polymer ?
#
loop_
_entity_poly.entity_id
_entity_poly.type
_entity_poly.pdbx_seq_one_letter_code
_entity_poly.pdbx_strand_id
1 'polypeptide(L)'
;MPRVSELFFKTAIVFLMLGVAAGLEMAISGDHGAFPAHAHINLLGWVTSALFGGYYALNPAKAARRIAMLHYGLYTLGLVI
;
A
#
# COMPACT_ATOMS: atom_id res chain seq x y z
N MET A 1 -0.90 -2.61 -18.67
CA MET A 1 -1.48 -2.93 -17.34
C MET A 1 -2.72 -2.07 -17.10
N PRO A 2 -3.74 -2.56 -16.40
CA PRO A 2 -4.90 -1.74 -16.03
C PRO A 2 -4.51 -0.57 -15.12
N ARG A 3 -5.12 0.59 -15.30
CA ARG A 3 -4.78 1.83 -14.55
C ARG A 3 -4.81 1.64 -13.03
N VAL A 4 -5.83 0.95 -12.51
CA VAL A 4 -5.97 0.68 -11.06
C VAL A 4 -4.81 -0.14 -10.50
N SER A 5 -4.30 -1.10 -11.29
CA SER A 5 -3.16 -1.93 -10.90
C SER A 5 -1.88 -1.09 -10.76
N GLU A 6 -1.63 -0.20 -11.74
CA GLU A 6 -0.50 0.72 -11.69
C GLU A 6 -0.56 1.67 -10.49
N LEU A 7 -1.76 2.17 -10.16
CA LEU A 7 -1.98 3.01 -8.98
C LEU A 7 -1.67 2.26 -7.68
N PHE A 8 -2.16 1.03 -7.53
CA PHE A 8 -1.84 0.19 -6.37
C PHE A 8 -0.34 -0.09 -6.25
N PHE A 9 0.36 -0.39 -7.35
CA PHE A 9 1.80 -0.60 -7.31
C PHE A 9 2.58 0.66 -6.96
N LYS A 10 2.20 1.83 -7.50
CA LYS A 10 2.81 3.11 -7.13
C LYS A 10 2.62 3.40 -5.64
N THR A 11 1.40 3.23 -5.14
CA THR A 11 1.08 3.39 -3.71
C THR A 11 1.89 2.41 -2.85
N ALA A 12 2.02 1.15 -3.26
CA ALA A 12 2.80 0.15 -2.55
C ALA A 12 4.28 0.54 -2.40
N ILE A 13 4.89 1.09 -3.46
CA ILE A 13 6.29 1.55 -3.44
C ILE A 13 6.46 2.74 -2.50
N VAL A 14 5.52 3.69 -2.50
CA VAL A 14 5.55 4.84 -1.59
C VAL A 14 5.49 4.38 -0.14
N PHE A 15 4.55 3.50 0.21
CA PHE A 15 4.44 2.97 1.57
C PHE A 15 5.63 2.10 1.98
N LEU A 16 6.26 1.36 1.05
CA LEU A 16 7.50 0.64 1.33
C LEU A 16 8.62 1.61 1.73
N MET A 17 8.80 2.71 0.98
CA MET A 17 9.83 3.71 1.30
C MET A 17 9.59 4.33 2.68
N LEU A 18 8.33 4.69 2.99
CA LEU A 18 7.94 5.22 4.30
C LEU A 18 8.16 4.19 5.42
N GLY A 19 7.80 2.93 5.19
CA GLY A 19 7.98 1.85 6.15
C GLY A 19 9.45 1.59 6.45
N VAL A 20 10.31 1.54 5.41
CA VAL A 20 11.76 1.40 5.58
C VAL A 20 12.35 2.58 6.34
N ALA A 21 11.94 3.82 6.02
CA ALA A 21 12.40 5.01 6.72
C ALA A 21 12.03 4.96 8.22
N ALA A 22 10.77 4.65 8.54
CA ALA A 22 10.33 4.50 9.93
C ALA A 22 11.05 3.36 10.66
N GLY A 23 11.32 2.24 9.98
CA GLY A 23 12.08 1.12 10.55
C GLY A 23 13.52 1.50 10.89
N LEU A 24 14.18 2.24 10.00
CA LEU A 24 15.52 2.76 10.22
C LEU A 24 15.56 3.77 11.37
N GLU A 25 14.59 4.69 11.42
CA GLU A 25 14.49 5.67 12.50
C GLU A 25 14.34 5.00 13.87
N MET A 26 13.47 4.00 14.00
CA MET A 26 13.32 3.22 15.24
C MET A 26 14.61 2.48 15.60
N ALA A 27 15.30 1.89 14.61
CA ALA A 27 16.56 1.18 14.84
C ALA A 27 17.69 2.12 15.31
N ILE A 28 17.77 3.33 14.75
CA ILE A 28 18.81 4.32 15.07
C ILE A 28 18.53 5.00 16.43
N SER A 29 17.29 5.38 16.69
CA SER A 29 16.90 6.07 17.93
C SER A 29 16.77 5.13 19.12
N GLY A 30 16.50 3.85 18.88
CA GLY A 30 16.13 2.87 19.91
C GLY A 30 14.70 3.05 20.44
N ASP A 31 13.96 4.06 19.99
CA ASP A 31 12.56 4.26 20.34
C ASP A 31 11.66 3.42 19.42
N HIS A 32 10.96 2.46 20.03
CA HIS A 32 10.05 1.55 19.33
C HIS A 32 8.58 1.94 19.53
N GLY A 33 8.30 3.15 20.01
CA GLY A 33 6.92 3.66 20.18
C GLY A 33 6.10 3.64 18.89
N ALA A 34 6.75 3.81 17.74
CA ALA A 34 6.13 3.76 16.42
C ALA A 34 6.01 2.34 15.81
N PHE A 35 6.39 1.28 16.54
CA PHE A 35 6.42 -0.09 16.02
C PHE A 35 5.08 -0.56 15.40
N PRO A 36 3.91 -0.34 16.05
CA PRO A 36 2.64 -0.73 15.45
C PRO A 36 2.38 0.01 14.13
N ALA A 37 2.65 1.31 14.07
CA ALA A 37 2.46 2.11 12.85
C ALA A 37 3.38 1.62 11.72
N HIS A 38 4.66 1.37 12.01
CA HIS A 38 5.61 0.80 11.06
C HIS A 38 5.12 -0.54 10.47
N ALA A 39 4.64 -1.45 11.33
CA ALA A 39 4.13 -2.75 10.89
C ALA A 39 2.92 -2.61 9.95
N HIS A 40 1.99 -1.71 10.25
CA HIS A 40 0.80 -1.48 9.41
C HIS A 40 1.16 -0.82 8.09
N ILE A 41 2.10 0.13 8.08
CA ILE A 41 2.60 0.76 6.85
C ILE A 41 3.20 -0.29 5.90
N ASN A 42 3.99 -1.23 6.41
CA ASN A 42 4.59 -2.27 5.57
C ASN A 42 3.59 -3.37 5.16
N LEU A 43 2.71 -3.82 6.06
CA LEU A 43 1.77 -4.90 5.74
C LEU A 43 0.57 -4.43 4.91
N LEU A 44 -0.11 -3.39 5.37
CA LEU A 44 -1.29 -2.85 4.68
C LEU A 44 -0.85 -1.92 3.55
N GLY A 45 0.01 -0.95 3.85
CA GLY A 45 0.46 0.04 2.87
C GLY A 45 1.23 -0.57 1.71
N TRP A 46 2.25 -1.40 1.98
CA TRP A 46 3.08 -2.01 0.94
C TRP A 46 2.55 -3.37 0.44
N VAL A 47 2.56 -4.40 1.30
CA VAL A 47 2.30 -5.79 0.85
C VAL A 47 0.89 -5.94 0.27
N THR A 48 -0.12 -5.47 0.99
CA THR A 48 -1.52 -5.63 0.56
C THR A 48 -1.83 -4.80 -0.69
N SER A 49 -1.32 -3.57 -0.79
CA SER A 49 -1.40 -2.78 -2.03
C SER A 49 -0.75 -3.49 -3.22
N ALA A 50 0.42 -4.10 -3.03
CA ALA A 50 1.07 -4.87 -4.09
C ALA A 50 0.25 -6.09 -4.52
N LEU A 51 -0.39 -6.79 -3.56
CA LEU A 51 -1.31 -7.90 -3.86
C LEU A 51 -2.53 -7.45 -4.65
N PHE A 52 -3.14 -6.31 -4.32
CA PHE A 52 -4.24 -5.73 -5.10
C PHE A 52 -3.80 -5.30 -6.49
N GLY A 53 -2.62 -4.68 -6.60
CA GLY A 53 -1.99 -4.35 -7.88
C GLY A 53 -1.85 -5.59 -8.76
N GLY A 54 -1.31 -6.68 -8.21
CA GLY A 54 -1.17 -7.97 -8.89
C GLY A 54 -2.51 -8.58 -9.27
N TYR A 55 -3.49 -8.59 -8.36
CA TYR A 55 -4.83 -9.10 -8.62
C TYR A 55 -5.48 -8.42 -9.82
N TYR A 56 -5.44 -7.08 -9.87
CA TYR A 56 -6.01 -6.32 -10.98
C TYR A 56 -5.19 -6.44 -12.27
N ALA A 57 -3.86 -6.63 -12.19
CA ALA A 57 -3.03 -6.92 -13.35
C ALA A 57 -3.43 -8.24 -14.02
N LEU A 58 -3.66 -9.27 -13.21
CA LEU A 58 -4.04 -10.62 -13.66
C LEU A 58 -5.52 -10.74 -14.06
N ASN A 59 -6.39 -9.83 -13.59
CA ASN A 59 -7.83 -9.84 -13.85
C ASN A 59 -8.31 -8.54 -14.55
N PRO A 60 -7.87 -8.26 -15.80
CA PRO A 60 -8.15 -7.00 -16.49
C PRO A 60 -9.65 -6.70 -16.66
N ALA A 61 -10.48 -7.72 -16.87
CA ALA A 61 -11.94 -7.57 -16.95
C ALA A 61 -12.58 -7.03 -15.65
N LYS A 62 -12.03 -7.39 -14.48
CA LYS A 62 -12.48 -6.86 -13.19
C LYS A 62 -11.92 -5.47 -12.94
N ALA A 63 -10.70 -5.20 -13.39
CA ALA A 63 -10.05 -3.90 -13.29
C ALA A 63 -10.75 -2.79 -14.11
N ALA A 64 -11.44 -3.15 -15.19
CA ALA A 64 -12.21 -2.21 -16.02
C ALA A 64 -13.49 -1.67 -15.34
N ARG A 65 -13.95 -2.30 -14.25
CA ARG A 65 -15.17 -1.89 -13.55
C ARG A 65 -14.90 -0.68 -12.66
N ARG A 66 -15.87 0.25 -12.59
CA ARG A 66 -15.79 1.44 -11.70
C ARG A 66 -15.55 1.08 -10.23
N ILE A 67 -16.05 -0.08 -9.79
CA ILE A 67 -15.84 -0.57 -8.41
C ILE A 67 -14.36 -0.79 -8.08
N ALA A 68 -13.50 -1.09 -9.05
CA ALA A 68 -12.06 -1.25 -8.81
C ALA A 68 -11.41 0.09 -8.43
N MET A 69 -11.83 1.18 -9.05
CA MET A 69 -11.36 2.53 -8.69
C MET A 69 -11.92 3.00 -7.35
N LEU A 70 -13.18 2.66 -7.02
CA LEU A 70 -13.75 2.91 -5.70
C LEU A 70 -13.00 2.14 -4.61
N HIS A 71 -12.68 0.86 -4.86
CA HIS A 71 -11.86 0.07 -3.95
C HIS A 71 -10.50 0.72 -3.72
N TYR A 72 -9.80 1.14 -4.79
CA TYR A 72 -8.53 1.86 -4.65
C TYR A 72 -8.65 3.14 -3.81
N GLY A 73 -9.65 3.98 -4.11
CA GLY A 73 -9.87 5.24 -3.39
C GLY A 73 -10.17 5.02 -1.90
N LEU A 74 -11.10 4.11 -1.59
CA LEU A 74 -11.49 3.82 -0.21
C LEU A 74 -10.34 3.19 0.58
N TYR A 75 -9.61 2.26 -0.03
CA TYR A 75 -8.47 1.61 0.61
C TYR A 75 -7.33 2.59 0.90
N THR A 76 -6.99 3.43 -0.07
CA THR A 76 -5.93 4.43 0.10
C THR A 76 -6.31 5.47 1.15
N LEU A 77 -7.59 5.88 1.20
CA LEU A 77 -8.08 6.80 2.24
C LEU A 77 -7.99 6.16 3.63
N GLY A 78 -8.40 4.89 3.78
CA GLY A 78 -8.32 4.16 5.04
C GLY A 78 -6.91 3.80 5.48
N LEU A 79 -5.91 3.93 4.62
CA LEU A 79 -4.49 3.84 5.00
C LEU A 79 -3.94 5.15 5.56
N VAL A 80 -4.54 6.28 5.18
CA VAL A 80 -4.06 7.62 5.54
C VAL A 80 -4.72 8.14 6.82
N ILE A 81 -5.99 7.76 7.06
CA ILE A 81 -6.76 8.10 8.27
C ILE A 81 -6.51 7.05 9.36
#